data_AF-F3FWF8-F1
#
_entry.id   AF-F3FWF8-F1
#
_cell.length_a   1.000
_cell.length_b   1.000
_cell.length_c   1.000
_cell.angle_alpha   90.00
_cell.angle_beta   90.00
_cell.angle_gamma   90.00
#
_symmetry.space_group_name_H-M   'P 1'
#
loop_
_entity.id
_entity.type
_entity.pdbx_description
1 polymer ?
#
loop_
_entity_poly.entity_id
_entity_poly.type
_entity_poly.pdbx_seq_one_letter_code
_entity_poly.pdbx_strand_id
1 'polypeptide(L)'
;MHPSNIHDNPYAIGAVDFTGDMPVILGPDGPSLGGFVCPVTIIEADLWQLGQLKAGDKVRFTPVSVEACHAERCGSALASEGYIPDAENPS
;
A
#
# COMPACT_ATOMS: atom_id res chain seq x y z
N MET A 1 18.16 13.51 -11.54
CA MET A 1 17.63 13.18 -10.20
C MET A 1 16.16 12.84 -10.39
N HIS A 2 15.69 11.72 -9.88
CA HIS A 2 14.29 11.31 -10.04
C HIS A 2 13.41 11.97 -8.96
N PRO A 3 12.17 12.41 -9.25
CA PRO A 3 11.30 13.07 -8.26
C PRO A 3 10.93 12.20 -7.06
N SER A 4 11.02 10.87 -7.18
CA SER A 4 10.78 9.96 -6.06
C SER A 4 11.93 9.93 -5.04
N ASN A 5 13.07 10.54 -5.34
CA ASN A 5 14.23 10.53 -4.44
C ASN A 5 14.06 11.60 -3.34
N ILE A 6 14.21 11.18 -2.10
CA ILE A 6 14.21 12.02 -0.90
C ILE A 6 15.41 11.69 -0.01
N HIS A 7 15.61 12.47 1.06
CA HIS A 7 16.55 12.08 2.11
C HIS A 7 16.11 10.77 2.77
N ASP A 8 17.08 9.93 3.09
CA ASP A 8 16.83 8.63 3.68
C ASP A 8 15.92 8.73 4.92
N ASN A 9 14.86 7.93 4.95
CA ASN A 9 13.94 7.84 6.07
C ASN A 9 13.64 6.37 6.44
N PRO A 10 13.20 6.11 7.68
CA PRO A 10 12.74 4.78 8.07
C PRO A 10 11.43 4.42 7.37
N TYR A 11 11.36 3.19 6.85
CA TYR A 11 10.16 2.66 6.21
C TYR A 11 9.31 1.83 7.16
N ALA A 12 7.99 1.90 6.96
CA ALA A 12 7.03 1.04 7.63
C ALA A 12 6.86 -0.29 6.87
N ILE A 13 6.56 -1.36 7.59
CA ILE A 13 6.12 -2.63 6.99
C ILE A 13 4.79 -2.37 6.28
N GLY A 14 4.68 -2.85 5.04
CA GLY A 14 3.53 -2.58 4.17
C GLY A 14 3.57 -1.20 3.52
N ALA A 15 4.67 -0.45 3.56
CA ALA A 15 4.79 0.78 2.78
C ALA A 15 4.84 0.45 1.27
N VAL A 16 4.25 1.32 0.45
CA VAL A 16 4.38 1.26 -1.01
C VAL A 16 5.50 2.21 -1.43
N ASP A 17 6.68 1.67 -1.72
CA ASP A 17 7.88 2.41 -2.09
C ASP A 17 7.95 2.66 -3.60
N PHE A 18 8.32 3.87 -4.02
CA PHE A 18 8.48 4.24 -5.42
C PHE A 18 9.96 4.36 -5.80
N THR A 19 10.56 3.24 -6.22
CA THR A 19 11.95 3.14 -6.67
C THR A 19 12.09 3.65 -8.12
N GLY A 20 11.76 4.92 -8.34
CA GLY A 20 11.54 5.48 -9.67
C GLY A 20 10.05 5.45 -10.02
N ASP A 21 9.73 4.89 -11.19
CA ASP A 21 8.35 4.71 -11.68
C ASP A 21 7.75 3.34 -11.29
N MET A 22 8.50 2.49 -10.58
CA MET A 22 8.09 1.14 -10.19
C MET A 22 7.69 1.10 -8.71
N PRO A 23 6.40 0.84 -8.38
CA PRO A 23 5.96 0.69 -7.01
C PRO A 23 6.31 -0.70 -6.46
N VAL A 24 6.77 -0.77 -5.22
CA VAL A 24 7.12 -2.01 -4.50
C VAL A 24 6.48 -2.00 -3.11
N ILE A 25 5.77 -3.05 -2.74
CA ILE A 25 5.23 -3.20 -1.38
C ILE A 25 6.30 -3.81 -0.49
N LEU A 26 6.66 -3.12 0.59
CA LEU A 26 7.70 -3.56 1.52
C LEU A 26 7.13 -4.59 2.50
N GLY A 27 7.50 -5.86 2.33
CA GLY A 27 7.16 -6.93 3.26
C GLY A 27 7.90 -6.81 4.61
N PRO A 28 7.64 -7.73 5.55
CA PRO A 28 8.35 -7.78 6.84
C PRO A 28 9.87 -7.96 6.70
N ASP A 29 10.31 -8.60 5.62
CA ASP A 29 11.74 -8.77 5.27
C ASP A 29 12.26 -7.66 4.33
N GLY A 30 11.49 -6.58 4.15
CA GLY A 30 11.86 -5.44 3.33
C GLY A 30 12.96 -4.56 3.94
N PRO A 31 13.52 -3.62 3.15
CA PRO A 31 14.46 -2.62 3.66
C PRO A 31 13.81 -1.75 4.73
N SER A 32 14.56 -1.44 5.79
CA SER A 32 14.10 -0.61 6.90
C SER A 32 14.40 0.88 6.74
N LEU A 33 15.37 1.25 5.89
CA LEU A 33 15.77 2.63 5.61
C LEU A 33 15.94 2.78 4.09
N GLY A 34 15.45 3.88 3.51
CA GLY A 34 15.68 4.19 2.11
C GLY A 34 15.37 5.64 1.73
N GLY A 35 15.83 6.03 0.55
CA GLY A 35 15.76 7.40 0.03
C GLY A 35 14.67 7.61 -1.02
N PHE A 36 13.58 6.85 -0.96
CA PHE A 36 12.45 6.92 -1.88
C PHE A 36 11.15 7.24 -1.14
N VAL A 37 10.20 7.86 -1.85
CA VAL A 37 8.91 8.24 -1.27
C VAL A 37 7.96 7.06 -1.13
N CYS A 38 7.27 7.00 0.01
CA CYS A 38 6.23 6.03 0.31
C CYS A 38 4.89 6.74 0.55
N PRO A 39 4.03 6.94 -0.48
CA PRO A 39 2.81 7.73 -0.33
C PRO A 39 1.72 7.04 0.49
N VAL A 40 1.73 5.72 0.61
CA VAL A 40 0.71 4.93 1.33
C VAL A 40 1.33 3.77 2.08
N THR A 41 0.64 3.29 3.12
CA THR A 41 1.03 2.12 3.92
C THR A 41 -0.20 1.24 4.16
N ILE A 42 -0.07 -0.06 3.93
CA ILE A 42 -1.11 -1.04 4.22
C ILE A 42 -1.28 -1.15 5.75
N ILE A 43 -2.53 -1.16 6.23
CA ILE A 43 -2.83 -1.33 7.65
C ILE A 43 -2.45 -2.73 8.13
N GLU A 44 -2.08 -2.85 9.41
CA GLU A 44 -1.66 -4.12 9.99
C GLU A 44 -2.71 -5.24 9.81
N ALA A 45 -3.99 -4.90 9.96
CA ALA A 45 -5.12 -5.82 9.78
C ALA A 45 -5.21 -6.45 8.37
N ASP A 46 -4.61 -5.82 7.34
CA ASP A 46 -4.65 -6.28 5.95
C ASP A 46 -3.33 -6.87 5.45
N LEU A 47 -2.24 -6.78 6.23
CA LEU A 47 -0.91 -7.27 5.82
C LEU A 47 -0.92 -8.76 5.47
N TRP A 48 -1.76 -9.57 6.11
CA TRP A 48 -1.87 -11.00 5.84
C TRP A 48 -2.28 -11.30 4.38
N GLN A 49 -3.06 -10.41 3.75
CA GLN A 49 -3.52 -10.58 2.38
C GLN A 49 -2.35 -10.48 1.39
N LEU A 50 -1.32 -9.67 1.70
CA LEU A 50 -0.11 -9.57 0.89
C LEU A 50 0.63 -10.90 0.78
N GLY A 51 0.63 -11.69 1.86
CA GLY A 51 1.24 -13.02 1.87
C GLY A 51 0.49 -14.07 1.03
N GLN A 52 -0.71 -13.76 0.55
CA GLN A 52 -1.50 -14.62 -0.33
C GLN A 52 -1.37 -14.24 -1.82
N LEU A 53 -0.76 -13.09 -2.13
CA LEU A 53 -0.61 -12.61 -3.50
C LEU A 53 0.36 -13.48 -4.31
N LYS A 54 0.03 -13.66 -5.58
CA LYS A 54 0.83 -14.37 -6.58
C LYS A 54 1.16 -13.43 -7.72
N ALA A 55 2.19 -13.80 -8.49
CA ALA A 55 2.55 -13.06 -9.68
C ALA A 55 1.37 -13.01 -10.67
N GLY A 56 1.00 -11.80 -11.09
CA GLY A 56 -0.15 -11.56 -11.97
C GLY A 56 -1.43 -11.16 -11.25
N ASP A 57 -1.48 -11.26 -9.92
CA ASP A 57 -2.63 -10.78 -9.14
C ASP A 57 -2.77 -9.27 -9.25
N LYS A 58 -4.02 -8.81 -9.26
CA LYS A 58 -4.36 -7.38 -9.30
C LYS A 58 -4.78 -6.92 -7.91
N VAL A 59 -4.16 -5.84 -7.45
CA VAL A 59 -4.42 -5.23 -6.15
C VAL A 59 -5.01 -3.84 -6.35
N ARG A 60 -5.97 -3.47 -5.50
CA ARG A 60 -6.48 -2.10 -5.41
C ARG A 60 -6.38 -1.61 -3.97
N PHE A 61 -5.74 -0.46 -3.79
CA PHE A 61 -5.70 0.21 -2.49
C PHE A 61 -6.95 1.06 -2.29
N THR A 62 -7.58 0.91 -1.12
CA THR A 62 -8.72 1.73 -0.71
C THR A 62 -8.29 2.57 0.49
N PRO A 63 -8.48 3.89 0.48
CA PRO A 63 -8.16 4.73 1.63
C PRO A 63 -9.03 4.36 2.83
N VAL A 64 -8.43 4.31 4.01
CA VAL A 64 -9.10 4.03 5.29
C VAL A 64 -8.73 5.09 6.31
N SER A 65 -9.62 5.36 7.28
CA SER A 65 -9.31 6.26 8.39
C SER A 65 -8.48 5.56 9.47
N VAL A 66 -7.80 6.35 10.30
CA VAL A 66 -7.01 5.81 11.43
C VAL A 66 -7.92 5.10 12.43
N GLU A 67 -9.13 5.60 12.67
CA GLU A 67 -10.11 4.97 13.54
C GLU A 67 -10.55 3.61 12.99
N ALA A 68 -10.77 3.50 11.67
CA ALA A 68 -11.12 2.24 11.03
C ALA A 68 -9.97 1.22 11.09
N CYS A 69 -8.73 1.68 10.98
CA CYS A 69 -7.52 0.86 11.14
C CYS A 69 -7.45 0.21 12.53
N HIS A 70 -7.75 0.96 13.59
CA HIS A 70 -7.73 0.46 14.97
C HIS A 70 -8.97 -0.38 15.36
N ALA A 71 -10.07 -0.26 14.62
CA ALA A 71 -11.33 -0.93 14.95
C ALA A 71 -11.41 -2.41 14.50
N GLU A 72 -10.36 -2.96 13.88
CA GLU A 72 -10.30 -4.32 13.30
C GLU A 72 -11.51 -4.69 12.41
N ARG A 73 -12.15 -3.69 11.80
CA ARG A 73 -13.41 -3.83 11.05
C ARG A 73 -13.36 -3.34 9.60
N CYS A 74 -12.17 -3.17 9.03
CA CYS A 74 -12.08 -2.92 7.59
C CYS A 74 -12.24 -4.25 6.84
N GLY A 75 -13.33 -4.33 6.06
CA GLY A 75 -13.68 -5.50 5.26
C GLY A 75 -12.52 -5.91 4.35
N SER A 76 -12.07 -7.14 4.56
CA SER A 76 -11.03 -7.83 3.81
C SER A 76 -11.35 -7.91 2.31
N ALA A 77 -10.74 -7.07 1.48
CA ALA A 77 -10.57 -7.35 0.06
C ALA A 77 -9.55 -6.40 -0.60
N LEU A 78 -8.25 -6.59 -0.34
CA LEU A 78 -7.19 -6.12 -1.25
C LEU A 78 -7.26 -6.86 -2.61
N ALA A 79 -7.94 -8.01 -2.64
CA ALA A 79 -8.23 -8.80 -3.84
C ALA A 79 -9.74 -9.06 -3.99
N SER A 80 -10.49 -8.08 -4.52
CA SER A 80 -11.85 -8.33 -5.04
C SER A 80 -11.78 -8.56 -6.55
N GLU A 81 -12.19 -9.75 -7.00
CA GLU A 81 -12.45 -10.02 -8.42
C GLU A 81 -13.73 -9.28 -8.85
N GLY A 82 -13.56 -8.09 -9.44
CA GLY A 82 -14.59 -7.39 -10.21
C GLY A 82 -15.70 -6.66 -9.41
N TYR A 83 -15.64 -5.31 -9.38
CA TYR A 83 -16.74 -4.38 -9.66
C TYR A 83 -16.25 -2.93 -9.47
N ILE A 84 -16.55 -2.04 -10.42
CA ILE A 84 -16.26 -0.60 -10.35
C ILE A 84 -17.61 0.14 -10.51
N PRO A 85 -18.19 0.71 -9.44
CA PRO A 85 -19.09 1.84 -9.58
C PRO A 85 -18.25 3.12 -9.72
N ASP A 86 -18.60 3.95 -10.70
CA ASP A 86 -17.88 5.18 -11.05
C ASP A 86 -17.66 6.06 -9.82
N ALA A 87 -16.40 6.34 -9.50
CA ALA A 87 -16.05 7.32 -8.49
C ALA A 87 -16.40 8.71 -9.06
N GLU A 88 -17.51 9.28 -8.59
CA GLU A 88 -17.82 10.68 -8.83
C GLU A 88 -16.63 11.56 -8.40
N ASN A 89 -16.12 12.32 -9.36
CA ASN A 89 -15.08 13.31 -9.20
C ASN A 89 -15.68 14.54 -8.48
N PRO A 90 -15.33 14.86 -7.22
CA PRO A 90 -15.65 16.16 -6.67
C PRO A 90 -14.71 17.17 -7.31
N SER A 91 -15.32 18.07 -8.10
CA SER A 91 -14.75 19.26 -8.73
C SER A 91 -13.95 20.15 -7.79
#